data_AF-A0A5C7LZU6-F1
#
_entry.id   AF-A0A5C7LZU6-F1
#
_cell.length_a   1.000
_cell.length_b   1.000
_cell.length_c   1.000
_cell.angle_alpha   90.00
_cell.angle_beta   90.00
_cell.angle_gamma   90.00
#
_symmetry.space_group_name_H-M   'P 1'
#
loop_
_entity.id
_entity.type
_entity.pdbx_description
1 polymer ?
#
loop_
_entity_poly.entity_id
_entity_poly.type
_entity_poly.pdbx_seq_one_letter_code
_entity_poly.pdbx_strand_id
1 'polypeptide(L)'
;MSDFWHETKVKRTRRNRRCRWCGELILKGEPSVVVASADGSEFFHARYHPECCEAITRYYRTHRCWGEEMPDWLMNRGGIEEKGEPEKPVSPEPTT
;
A
#
# COMPACT_ATOMS: atom_id res chain seq x y z
N MET A 1 -4.03 -9.44 -23.50
CA MET A 1 -3.31 -8.41 -22.73
C MET A 1 -3.08 -9.01 -21.35
N SER A 2 -1.85 -8.96 -20.83
CA SER A 2 -1.51 -9.62 -19.57
C SER A 2 -1.67 -8.62 -18.43
N ASP A 3 -2.65 -8.85 -17.58
CA ASP A 3 -2.75 -8.11 -16.32
C ASP A 3 -1.60 -8.57 -15.44
N PHE A 4 -0.86 -7.64 -14.84
CA PHE A 4 0.23 -7.99 -13.95
C PHE A 4 0.26 -7.11 -12.71
N TRP A 5 0.78 -7.69 -11.64
CA TRP A 5 1.14 -7.01 -10.41
C TRP A 5 2.59 -7.32 -10.10
N HIS A 6 3.42 -6.30 -10.01
CA HIS A 6 4.84 -6.45 -9.73
C HIS A 6 5.29 -5.53 -8.59
N GLU A 7 5.88 -6.14 -7.56
CA GLU A 7 6.44 -5.43 -6.43
C GLU A 7 7.98 -5.47 -6.47
N THR A 8 8.60 -4.31 -6.36
CA THR A 8 10.07 -4.19 -6.25
C THR A 8 10.44 -3.56 -4.92
N LYS A 9 11.12 -4.34 -4.07
CA LYS A 9 11.67 -3.84 -2.79
C LYS A 9 12.94 -3.03 -3.05
N VAL A 10 12.92 -1.75 -2.69
CA VAL A 10 14.04 -0.82 -2.79
C VAL A 10 14.65 -0.64 -1.41
N LYS A 11 15.86 -1.20 -1.19
CA LYS A 11 16.55 -1.10 0.11
C LYS A 11 16.93 0.33 0.49
N ARG A 12 17.26 1.17 -0.50
CA ARG A 12 17.72 2.55 -0.28
C ARG A 12 17.18 3.50 -1.34
N THR A 13 16.24 4.35 -0.95
CA THR A 13 15.61 5.31 -1.87
C THR A 13 16.59 6.43 -2.24
N ARG A 14 16.73 6.75 -3.53
CA ARG A 14 17.72 7.73 -4.03
C ARG A 14 17.31 9.20 -3.87
N ARG A 15 16.02 9.49 -3.73
CA ARG A 15 15.42 10.82 -3.61
C ARG A 15 14.22 10.77 -2.67
N ASN A 16 13.84 11.89 -2.07
CA ASN A 16 12.59 11.95 -1.30
C ASN A 16 11.41 11.64 -2.24
N ARG A 17 10.49 10.79 -1.78
CA ARG A 17 9.28 10.40 -2.50
C ARG A 17 8.09 10.48 -1.57
N ARG A 18 6.89 10.67 -2.12
CA ARG A 18 5.66 10.61 -1.33
C ARG A 18 5.10 9.20 -1.39
N CYS A 19 4.74 8.63 -0.24
CA CYS A 19 4.00 7.39 -0.18
C CYS A 19 2.57 7.63 -0.66
N ARG A 20 2.06 6.80 -1.57
CA ARG A 20 0.70 6.97 -2.11
C ARG A 20 -0.40 6.44 -1.20
N TRP A 21 -0.03 5.68 -0.16
CA TRP A 21 -0.96 5.15 0.85
C TRP A 21 -1.22 6.16 1.98
N CYS A 22 -0.18 6.55 2.72
CA CYS A 22 -0.33 7.43 3.89
C CYS A 22 -0.04 8.92 3.62
N GLY A 23 0.48 9.23 2.42
CA GLY A 23 0.81 10.58 1.99
C GLY A 23 2.07 11.16 2.63
N GLU A 24 2.75 10.45 3.53
CA GLU A 24 4.01 10.88 4.16
C GLU A 24 5.20 10.76 3.20
N LEU A 25 6.30 11.43 3.56
CA LEU A 25 7.55 11.32 2.83
C LEU A 25 8.29 10.02 3.17
N ILE A 26 8.79 9.39 2.12
CA ILE A 26 9.86 8.39 2.15
C ILE A 26 11.14 9.18 1.90
N LEU A 27 11.99 9.30 2.91
CA LEU A 27 13.21 10.09 2.83
C LEU A 27 14.28 9.37 2.00
N LYS A 28 15.20 10.16 1.44
CA LYS A 28 16.40 9.63 0.79
C LYS A 28 17.16 8.76 1.78
N GLY A 29 17.45 7.53 1.39
CA GLY A 29 18.11 6.54 2.24
C GLY A 29 17.16 5.50 2.84
N GLU A 30 15.87 5.82 2.96
CA GLU A 30 14.89 4.90 3.55
C GLU A 30 14.49 3.79 2.57
N PRO A 31 14.08 2.62 3.09
CA PRO A 31 13.50 1.56 2.27
C PRO A 31 12.14 1.99 1.70
N SER A 32 11.78 1.46 0.54
CA SER A 32 10.44 1.60 -0.04
C SER A 32 10.09 0.44 -0.94
N VAL A 33 8.80 0.29 -1.23
CA VAL A 33 8.29 -0.67 -2.21
C VAL A 33 7.74 0.10 -3.40
N VAL A 34 8.15 -0.32 -4.59
CA VAL A 34 7.57 0.17 -5.84
C VAL A 34 6.59 -0.88 -6.32
N VAL A 35 5.39 -0.44 -6.66
CA VAL A 35 4.35 -1.30 -7.23
C VAL A 35 4.08 -0.83 -8.63
N ALA A 36 4.10 -1.76 -9.58
CA ALA A 36 3.66 -1.55 -10.95
C ALA A 36 2.53 -2.54 -11.25
N SER A 37 1.44 -2.05 -11.81
CA SER A 37 0.34 -2.87 -12.29
C SER A 37 -0.14 -2.38 -13.65
N ALA A 38 -0.69 -3.30 -14.45
CA ALA A 38 -1.38 -2.97 -15.68
C ALA A 38 -2.66 -3.79 -15.79
N ASP A 39 -3.74 -3.17 -16.26
CA ASP A 39 -5.09 -3.73 -16.38
C ASP A 39 -5.67 -3.49 -17.78
N GLY A 40 -5.00 -4.01 -18.81
CA GLY A 40 -5.45 -3.94 -20.21
C GLY A 40 -5.56 -2.55 -20.85
N SER A 41 -5.68 -1.48 -20.07
CA SER A 41 -5.90 -0.11 -20.54
C SER A 41 -5.06 0.94 -19.80
N GLU A 42 -4.69 0.70 -18.53
CA GLU A 42 -3.87 1.64 -17.76
C GLU A 42 -2.62 0.98 -17.17
N PHE A 43 -1.55 1.77 -17.06
CA PHE A 43 -0.34 1.40 -16.33
C PHE A 43 -0.27 2.21 -15.05
N PHE A 44 -0.46 1.54 -13.92
CA PHE A 44 -0.33 2.13 -12.60
C PHE A 44 1.08 1.92 -12.06
N HIS A 45 1.70 3.00 -11.57
CA HIS A 45 2.99 2.91 -10.89
C HIS A 45 2.99 3.80 -9.63
N ALA A 46 3.23 3.18 -8.48
CA ALA A 46 3.21 3.85 -7.19
C ALA A 46 4.38 3.45 -6.30
N ARG A 47 4.59 4.23 -5.24
CA ARG A 47 5.61 3.96 -4.23
C ARG A 47 5.00 4.05 -2.84
N TYR A 48 5.39 3.11 -2.01
CA TYR A 48 4.89 2.94 -0.65
C TYR A 48 6.05 2.74 0.33
N HIS A 49 5.83 3.09 1.60
CA HIS A 49 6.64 2.51 2.67
C HIS A 49 6.45 1.00 2.71
N PRO A 50 7.43 0.20 3.15
CA PRO A 50 7.27 -1.25 3.28
C PRO A 50 6.04 -1.64 4.12
N GLU A 51 5.85 -1.00 5.27
CA GLU A 51 4.71 -1.21 6.17
C GLU A 51 3.37 -0.83 5.53
N CYS A 52 3.36 0.21 4.69
CA CYS A 52 2.15 0.63 3.96
C CYS A 52 1.81 -0.35 2.84
N CYS A 53 2.82 -0.95 2.19
CA CYS A 53 2.59 -1.98 1.19
C CYS A 53 1.95 -3.24 1.81
N GLU A 54 2.41 -3.63 3.00
CA GLU A 54 1.79 -4.72 3.76
C GLU A 54 0.39 -4.37 4.25
N ALA A 55 0.15 -3.10 4.61
CA ALA A 55 -1.18 -2.60 4.95
C ALA A 55 -2.14 -2.68 3.76
N ILE A 56 -1.71 -2.36 2.54
CA ILE A 56 -2.52 -2.53 1.33
C ILE A 56 -2.96 -3.99 1.16
N THR A 57 -2.05 -4.96 1.31
CA THR A 57 -2.41 -6.38 1.25
C THR A 57 -3.43 -6.75 2.33
N ARG A 58 -3.28 -6.21 3.56
CA ARG A 58 -4.26 -6.41 4.64
C ARG A 58 -5.61 -5.79 4.29
N TYR A 59 -5.64 -4.57 3.76
CA TYR A 59 -6.85 -3.87 3.35
C TYR A 59 -7.64 -4.71 2.34
N TYR A 60 -6.99 -5.16 1.26
CA TYR A 60 -7.65 -5.98 0.24
C TYR A 60 -8.17 -7.32 0.81
N ARG A 61 -7.47 -7.93 1.77
CA ARG A 61 -7.94 -9.15 2.44
C ARG A 61 -9.14 -8.88 3.35
N THR A 62 -9.08 -7.84 4.18
CA THR A 62 -10.14 -7.47 5.12
C THR A 62 -11.43 -7.07 4.39
N HIS A 63 -11.31 -6.29 3.32
CA HIS A 63 -12.45 -5.79 2.55
C HIS A 63 -12.89 -6.71 1.40
N ARG A 64 -12.13 -7.78 1.13
CA ARG A 64 -12.38 -8.75 0.04
C ARG A 64 -12.53 -8.10 -1.35
N CYS A 65 -11.86 -6.97 -1.57
CA CYS A 65 -11.94 -6.17 -2.79
C CYS A 65 -10.75 -6.39 -3.74
N TRP A 66 -10.21 -7.62 -3.81
CA TRP A 66 -9.05 -7.90 -4.65
C TRP A 66 -9.38 -7.67 -6.13
N GLY A 67 -8.63 -6.78 -6.80
CA GLY A 67 -8.89 -6.40 -8.19
C GLY A 67 -9.80 -5.17 -8.34
N GLU A 68 -10.29 -4.59 -7.24
CA GLU A 68 -10.92 -3.27 -7.25
C GLU A 68 -9.86 -2.16 -7.15
N GLU A 69 -10.24 -0.96 -7.62
CA GLU A 69 -9.41 0.23 -7.51
C GLU A 69 -9.06 0.51 -6.04
N MET A 70 -7.79 0.89 -5.80
CA MET A 70 -7.34 1.28 -4.48
C MET A 70 -8.08 2.57 -4.05
N PRO A 71 -8.43 2.73 -2.77
CA PRO A 71 -9.08 3.96 -2.31
C PRO A 71 -8.29 5.22 -2.66
N ASP A 72 -9.02 6.28 -3.01
CA ASP A 72 -8.44 7.59 -3.35
C ASP A 72 -8.02 8.41 -2.12
N TRP A 73 -8.49 8.06 -0.93
CA TRP A 73 -8.14 8.73 0.31
C TRP A 73 -6.84 8.19 0.95
N LEU A 74 -6.26 8.99 1.85
CA LEU A 74 -5.04 8.60 2.56
C LEU A 74 -5.39 7.74 3.77
N MET A 75 -4.57 6.72 4.01
CA MET A 75 -4.70 5.81 5.15
C MET A 75 -3.64 6.10 6.22
N ASN A 76 -3.83 5.55 7.41
CA ASN A 76 -2.79 5.60 8.43
C ASN A 76 -1.51 4.90 7.96
N ARG A 77 -0.35 5.40 8.39
CA ARG A 77 0.94 4.78 8.05
C ARG A 77 1.00 3.37 8.63
N GLY A 78 1.13 2.38 7.75
CA GLY A 78 1.13 0.97 8.14
C GLY A 78 -0.22 0.44 8.63
N GLY A 79 -1.31 1.21 8.53
CA GLY A 79 -2.66 0.80 8.92
C GLY A 79 -3.62 0.76 7.73
N ILE A 80 -4.83 0.28 7.97
CA ILE A 80 -5.89 0.12 6.95
C ILE A 80 -7.10 1.05 7.16
N GLU A 81 -7.11 1.83 8.23
CA GLU A 81 -8.13 2.85 8.49
C GLU A 81 -7.71 4.19 7.86
N GLU A 82 -8.70 5.06 7.62
CA GLU A 82 -8.48 6.39 7.06
C GLU A 82 -7.59 7.24 7.98
N LYS A 83 -6.76 8.08 7.35
CA LYS A 83 -5.84 8.95 8.06
C LYS A 83 -6.61 9.92 8.97
N GLY A 84 -6.36 9.81 10.28
CA GLY A 84 -7.03 10.62 11.30
C GLY A 84 -8.04 9.82 12.13
N GLU A 85 -8.45 8.64 11.69
CA GLU A 85 -9.17 7.68 12.51
C GLU A 85 -8.19 6.81 13.31
N PRO A 86 -8.50 6.42 14.56
CA PRO A 86 -7.68 5.48 15.30
C PRO A 86 -7.73 4.09 14.63
N GLU A 87 -6.58 3.44 14.46
CA GLU A 87 -6.54 2.05 13.99
C GLU A 87 -7.29 1.16 14.98
N LYS A 88 -8.36 0.51 14.52
CA LYS A 88 -9.13 -0.41 15.37
C LYS A 88 -8.23 -1.60 15.70
N PRO A 89 -8.14 -2.02 16.98
CA PRO A 89 -7.39 -3.20 17.33
C PRO A 89 -7.95 -4.40 16.58
N VAL A 90 -7.08 -5.11 15.86
CA VAL A 90 -7.42 -6.39 15.23
C VAL A 90 -7.72 -7.36 16.37
N SER A 91 -9.00 -7.54 16.69
CA SER A 91 -9.43 -8.61 17.59
C SER A 91 -8.93 -9.92 16.99
N PRO A 92 -8.09 -10.70 17.69
CA PRO A 92 -7.72 -12.01 17.19
C PRO A 92 -9.01 -12.82 17.01
N GLU A 93 -9.25 -13.31 15.79
CA GLU A 93 -10.36 -14.23 15.56
C GLU A 93 -10.24 -15.40 16.54
N PRO A 94 -11.32 -15.82 17.21
CA PRO A 94 -11.28 -16.98 18.06
C PRO A 94 -11.00 -18.21 17.18
N THR A 95 -9.78 -18.76 17.30
CA THR A 95 -9.44 -20.06 16.75
C THR A 95 -10.44 -21.07 17.31
N THR A 96 -11.37 -21.54 16.47
CA THR A 96 -12.32 -22.62 16.79
C THR A 96 -11.75 -23.94 16.29
#